data_AF-A0A7G1I7W2-F1
#
_entry.id   AF-A0A7G1I7W2-F1
#
_cell.length_a   1.000
_cell.length_b   1.000
_cell.length_c   1.000
_cell.angle_alpha   90.00
_cell.angle_beta   90.00
_cell.angle_gamma   90.00
#
_symmetry.space_group_name_H-M   'P 1'
#
loop_
_entity.id
_entity.type
_entity.pdbx_description
1 polymer ?
#
loop_
_entity_poly.entity_id
_entity_poly.type
_entity_poly.pdbx_seq_one_letter_code
_entity_poly.pdbx_strand_id
1 'polypeptide(L)'
;MSGSAALILAARHPQNFGYAASMSGFLNLSAGQWPSLVSAAQLGAGGFRSEAMWGPPTDPAWAANDPTANAATLVANNTRIWVYTGNGGQSDLEAAGKLDASLLESATRISNKIFQARYKAKGGHNGVFNFPANGTHTWSYWGAQLQAMLPDLRQALGTA
;
A
#
# COMPACT_ATOMS: atom_id res chain seq x y z
N MET A 1 -1.40 -1.95 6.87
CA MET A 1 -1.95 -3.29 6.55
C MET A 1 -2.91 -3.26 5.35
N SER A 2 -4.04 -2.56 5.41
CA SER A 2 -5.10 -2.65 4.39
C SER A 2 -4.77 -2.05 3.02
N GLY A 3 -3.73 -1.23 2.88
CA GLY A 3 -3.35 -0.66 1.58
C GLY A 3 -3.02 -1.72 0.53
N SER A 4 -2.31 -2.79 0.90
CA SER A 4 -2.08 -3.93 -0.01
C SER A 4 -3.37 -4.71 -0.28
N ALA A 5 -4.18 -4.93 0.76
CA ALA A 5 -5.47 -5.61 0.61
C ALA A 5 -6.38 -4.90 -0.39
N ALA A 6 -6.46 -3.56 -0.36
CA ALA A 6 -7.25 -2.78 -1.32
C ALA A 6 -6.79 -2.99 -2.77
N LEU A 7 -5.47 -2.98 -3.02
CA LEU A 7 -4.92 -3.23 -4.34
C LEU A 7 -5.15 -4.69 -4.79
N ILE A 8 -5.04 -5.67 -3.89
CA ILE A 8 -5.32 -7.07 -4.22
C ILE A 8 -6.81 -7.31 -4.50
N LEU A 9 -7.72 -6.67 -3.75
CA LEU A 9 -9.14 -6.71 -4.03
C LEU A 9 -9.44 -6.18 -5.44
N ALA A 10 -8.84 -5.07 -5.85
CA ALA A 10 -9.01 -4.54 -7.21
C ALA A 10 -8.33 -5.38 -8.30
N ALA A 11 -7.21 -6.02 -8.01
CA ALA A 11 -6.58 -6.96 -8.94
C ALA A 11 -7.47 -8.18 -9.19
N ARG A 12 -8.11 -8.73 -8.14
CA ARG A 12 -8.88 -9.99 -8.21
C ARG A 12 -10.36 -9.79 -8.54
N HIS A 13 -10.93 -8.64 -8.19
CA HIS A 13 -12.36 -8.35 -8.35
C HIS A 13 -12.56 -6.99 -9.05
N PRO A 14 -12.05 -6.80 -10.28
CA PRO A 14 -12.09 -5.51 -10.96
C PRO A 14 -13.50 -5.00 -11.27
N GLN A 15 -14.50 -5.89 -11.35
CA GLN A 15 -15.90 -5.51 -11.52
C GLN A 15 -16.48 -4.82 -10.29
N ASN A 16 -15.95 -5.11 -9.10
CA ASN A 16 -16.37 -4.52 -7.83
C ASN A 16 -15.51 -3.32 -7.45
N PHE A 17 -14.22 -3.34 -7.79
CA PHE A 17 -13.24 -2.35 -7.35
C PHE A 17 -12.48 -1.77 -8.55
N GLY A 18 -13.12 -0.84 -9.26
CA GLY A 18 -12.48 -0.04 -10.32
C GLY A 18 -11.48 1.01 -9.78
N TYR A 19 -11.54 1.29 -8.48
CA TYR A 19 -10.68 2.22 -7.76
C TYR A 19 -10.06 1.55 -6.53
N ALA A 20 -8.77 1.75 -6.28
CA ALA A 20 -8.12 1.30 -5.05
C ALA A 20 -7.11 2.33 -4.53
N ALA A 21 -7.26 2.69 -3.24
CA ALA A 21 -6.31 3.54 -2.54
C ALA A 21 -5.45 2.73 -1.56
N SER A 22 -4.14 2.93 -1.61
CA SER A 22 -3.18 2.40 -0.65
C SER A 22 -2.45 3.56 0.03
N MET A 23 -2.68 3.76 1.31
CA MET A 23 -2.00 4.76 2.14
C MET A 23 -1.07 4.04 3.12
N SER A 24 0.23 4.29 2.98
CA SER A 24 1.31 3.65 3.74
C SER A 24 1.23 2.11 3.74
N GLY A 25 0.82 1.52 2.61
CA GLY A 25 0.71 0.07 2.45
C GLY A 25 2.08 -0.63 2.33
N PHE A 26 2.16 -1.88 2.77
CA PHE A 26 3.27 -2.78 2.44
C PHE A 26 2.97 -3.44 1.09
N LEU A 27 3.62 -3.01 0.02
CA LEU A 27 3.23 -3.35 -1.36
C LEU A 27 4.11 -4.40 -2.04
N ASN A 28 5.11 -4.96 -1.34
CA ASN A 28 6.06 -5.96 -1.87
C ASN A 28 6.22 -7.13 -0.88
N LEU A 29 5.08 -7.66 -0.44
CA LEU A 29 4.91 -8.55 0.73
C LEU A 29 5.67 -9.87 0.64
N SER A 30 5.89 -10.39 -0.56
CA SER A 30 6.55 -11.68 -0.80
C SER A 30 8.07 -11.57 -0.95
N ALA A 31 8.62 -10.35 -0.96
CA ALA A 31 10.03 -10.13 -1.27
C ALA A 31 10.92 -10.15 -0.03
N GLY A 32 12.03 -10.88 -0.10
CA GLY A 32 13.10 -10.83 0.90
C GLY A 32 12.59 -11.04 2.33
N GLN A 33 12.80 -10.04 3.19
CA GLN A 33 12.44 -10.11 4.61
C GLN A 33 10.99 -9.67 4.92
N TRP A 34 10.20 -9.26 3.91
CA TRP A 34 8.83 -8.79 4.12
C TRP A 34 7.91 -9.81 4.81
N PRO A 35 7.96 -11.12 4.50
CA PRO A 35 7.18 -12.10 5.23
C PRO A 35 7.46 -12.10 6.74
N SER A 36 8.73 -12.05 7.13
CA SER A 36 9.15 -12.00 8.54
C SER A 36 8.72 -10.71 9.23
N LEU A 37 8.79 -9.57 8.54
CA LEU A 37 8.31 -8.28 9.08
C LEU A 37 6.79 -8.28 9.31
N VAL A 38 6.03 -8.87 8.39
CA VAL A 38 4.58 -9.05 8.53
C VAL A 38 4.28 -9.98 9.71
N SER A 39 5.02 -11.07 9.88
CA SER A 39 4.88 -11.97 11.03
C SER A 39 5.15 -11.27 12.36
N ALA A 40 6.21 -10.46 12.44
CA ALA A 40 6.50 -9.68 13.64
C ALA A 40 5.38 -8.67 13.95
N ALA A 41 4.85 -7.99 12.93
CA ALA A 41 3.74 -7.05 13.08
C ALA A 41 2.45 -7.73 13.55
N GLN A 42 2.08 -8.88 12.97
CA GLN A 42 0.89 -9.65 13.36
C GLN A 42 1.01 -10.22 14.78
N LEU A 43 2.21 -10.67 15.16
CA LEU A 43 2.49 -11.15 16.51
C LEU A 43 2.33 -10.02 17.54
N GLY A 44 2.89 -8.83 17.26
CA GLY A 44 2.73 -7.65 18.12
C GLY A 44 1.29 -7.13 18.18
N ALA A 45 0.53 -7.29 17.09
CA ALA A 45 -0.86 -6.85 16.98
C ALA A 45 -1.88 -7.93 17.39
N GLY A 46 -1.70 -8.52 18.58
CA GLY A 46 -2.66 -9.46 19.16
C GLY A 46 -2.31 -10.94 19.04
N GLY A 47 -1.04 -11.28 18.74
CA GLY A 47 -0.56 -12.66 18.81
C GLY A 47 -0.85 -13.50 17.56
N PHE A 48 -1.21 -12.89 16.43
CA PHE A 48 -1.55 -13.60 15.20
C PHE A 48 -0.32 -14.18 14.49
N ARG A 49 -0.53 -15.22 13.69
CA ARG A 49 0.51 -15.95 12.94
C ARG A 49 0.30 -15.79 11.44
N SER A 50 1.29 -15.26 10.72
CA SER A 50 1.21 -15.16 9.25
C SER A 50 1.12 -16.53 8.58
N GLU A 51 1.71 -17.56 9.21
CA GLU A 51 1.67 -18.92 8.71
C GLU A 51 0.24 -19.50 8.71
N ALA A 52 -0.60 -19.07 9.65
CA ALA A 52 -2.02 -19.42 9.66
C ALA A 52 -2.82 -18.67 8.59
N MET A 53 -2.31 -17.54 8.09
CA MET A 53 -2.97 -16.71 7.08
C MET A 53 -2.59 -17.13 5.65
N TRP A 54 -1.29 -17.22 5.36
CA TRP A 54 -0.74 -17.47 4.01
C TRP A 54 0.32 -18.57 3.98
N GLY A 55 0.42 -19.42 5.01
CA GLY A 55 1.43 -20.47 5.04
C GLY A 55 2.87 -19.93 5.24
N PRO A 56 3.89 -20.79 5.07
CA PRO A 56 5.28 -20.39 5.20
C PRO A 56 5.64 -19.29 4.17
N PRO A 57 6.73 -18.50 4.37
CA PRO A 57 7.13 -17.44 3.43
C PRO A 57 7.31 -17.84 1.97
N THR A 58 7.54 -19.13 1.69
CA THR A 58 7.68 -19.69 0.35
C THR A 58 6.35 -20.12 -0.28
N ASP A 59 5.25 -20.06 0.47
CA ASP A 59 3.93 -20.41 0.00
C ASP A 59 3.47 -19.43 -1.11
N PRO A 60 2.93 -19.92 -2.24
CA PRO A 60 2.40 -19.08 -3.31
C PRO A 60 1.37 -18.05 -2.86
N ALA A 61 0.68 -18.26 -1.73
CA ALA A 61 -0.26 -17.31 -1.16
C ALA A 61 0.38 -15.94 -0.88
N TRP A 62 1.66 -15.87 -0.53
CA TRP A 62 2.36 -14.60 -0.35
C TRP A 62 2.41 -13.79 -1.65
N ALA A 63 2.87 -14.40 -2.75
CA ALA A 63 2.93 -13.75 -4.05
C ALA A 63 1.53 -13.44 -4.59
N ALA A 64 0.55 -14.32 -4.35
CA ALA A 64 -0.84 -14.10 -4.76
C ALA A 64 -1.45 -12.86 -4.07
N ASN A 65 -1.00 -12.49 -2.88
CA ASN A 65 -1.47 -11.34 -2.12
C ASN A 65 -0.46 -10.16 -2.10
N ASP A 66 0.56 -10.18 -2.97
CA ASP A 66 1.54 -9.12 -3.12
C ASP A 66 1.17 -8.16 -4.28
N PRO A 67 0.91 -6.87 -4.01
CA PRO A 67 0.57 -5.90 -5.06
C PRO A 67 1.66 -5.73 -6.13
N THR A 68 2.94 -5.82 -5.77
CA THR A 68 4.06 -5.72 -6.73
C THR A 68 4.09 -6.93 -7.67
N ALA A 69 3.83 -8.13 -7.14
CA ALA A 69 3.68 -9.33 -7.97
C ALA A 69 2.47 -9.23 -8.92
N ASN A 70 1.37 -8.65 -8.45
CA ASN A 70 0.12 -8.49 -9.20
C ASN A 70 -0.01 -7.17 -9.98
N ALA A 71 1.08 -6.41 -10.11
CA ALA A 71 1.05 -5.10 -10.78
C ALA A 71 0.58 -5.20 -12.25
N ALA A 72 0.95 -6.26 -12.97
CA ALA A 72 0.51 -6.46 -14.35
C ALA A 72 -1.02 -6.64 -14.45
N THR A 73 -1.64 -7.30 -13.47
CA THR A 73 -3.09 -7.50 -13.39
C THR A 73 -3.81 -6.17 -13.16
N LEU A 74 -3.31 -5.34 -12.24
CA LEU A 74 -3.84 -3.99 -12.02
C LEU A 74 -3.79 -3.13 -13.28
N VAL A 75 -2.70 -3.24 -14.07
CA VAL A 75 -2.56 -2.55 -15.35
C VAL A 75 -3.55 -3.09 -16.38
N ALA A 76 -3.67 -4.41 -16.52
CA ALA A 76 -4.59 -5.05 -17.47
C ALA A 76 -6.05 -4.68 -17.18
N ASN A 77 -6.41 -4.56 -15.90
CA ASN A 77 -7.74 -4.14 -15.46
C ASN A 77 -7.98 -2.62 -15.60
N ASN A 78 -6.95 -1.86 -15.98
CA ASN A 78 -6.96 -0.40 -15.97
C ASN A 78 -7.46 0.22 -14.65
N THR A 79 -7.17 -0.43 -13.52
CA THR A 79 -7.63 0.01 -12.20
C THR A 79 -7.12 1.42 -11.91
N ARG A 80 -8.00 2.33 -11.47
CA ARG A 80 -7.59 3.62 -10.94
C ARG A 80 -6.93 3.41 -9.57
N ILE A 81 -5.66 3.76 -9.44
CA ILE A 81 -4.95 3.59 -8.16
C ILE A 81 -4.50 4.93 -7.57
N TRP A 82 -4.62 5.04 -6.24
CA TRP A 82 -4.06 6.14 -5.45
C TRP A 82 -3.08 5.58 -4.43
N VAL A 83 -1.79 5.86 -4.60
CA VAL A 83 -0.75 5.31 -3.74
C VAL A 83 -0.05 6.43 -3.00
N TYR A 84 -0.15 6.41 -1.69
CA TYR A 84 0.49 7.35 -0.79
C TYR A 84 1.47 6.66 0.15
N THR A 85 2.61 7.30 0.37
CA THR A 85 3.50 7.02 1.50
C THR A 85 4.30 8.29 1.79
N GLY A 86 4.48 8.62 3.07
CA GLY A 86 5.38 9.66 3.52
C GLY A 86 6.85 9.27 3.37
N ASN A 87 7.71 9.89 4.17
CA ASN A 87 9.13 9.53 4.24
C ASN A 87 9.61 9.13 5.64
N GLY A 88 8.74 9.17 6.65
CA GLY A 88 9.11 8.91 8.04
C GLY A 88 9.99 10.01 8.64
N GLY A 89 10.13 11.15 7.98
CA GLY A 89 10.91 12.29 8.42
C GLY A 89 10.10 13.24 9.30
N GLN A 90 10.44 14.54 9.26
CA GLN A 90 9.71 15.58 9.97
C GLN A 90 8.22 15.54 9.60
N SER A 91 7.39 15.56 10.65
CA SER A 91 5.96 15.77 10.52
C SER A 91 5.66 17.27 10.56
N ASP A 92 4.90 17.74 9.59
CA ASP A 92 4.26 19.06 9.58
C ASP A 92 2.83 19.04 10.15
N LEU A 93 2.29 17.84 10.40
CA LEU A 93 0.92 17.64 10.90
C LEU A 93 0.86 17.11 12.35
N GLU A 94 2.00 16.81 12.98
CA GLU A 94 2.10 16.29 14.34
C GLU A 94 3.36 16.80 15.06
N ALA A 95 3.34 16.83 16.39
CA ALA A 95 4.53 17.08 17.20
C ALA A 95 5.58 15.97 17.03
N ALA A 96 6.86 16.33 16.96
CA ALA A 96 7.97 15.40 16.79
C ALA A 96 8.04 14.40 17.97
N GLY A 97 8.27 13.10 17.70
CA GLY A 97 8.56 12.13 18.78
C GLY A 97 8.11 10.67 18.61
N LYS A 98 7.39 10.30 17.54
CA LYS A 98 6.97 8.91 17.29
C LYS A 98 8.00 8.14 16.44
N LEU A 99 9.05 7.65 17.09
CA LEU A 99 10.15 6.91 16.47
C LEU A 99 9.67 5.64 15.72
N ASP A 100 8.66 4.98 16.24
CA ASP A 100 8.00 3.80 15.65
C ASP A 100 7.32 4.15 14.31
N ALA A 101 6.49 5.20 14.28
CA ALA A 101 5.80 5.67 13.08
C ALA A 101 6.77 6.12 11.98
N SER A 102 7.93 6.65 12.36
CA SER A 102 8.98 7.12 11.44
C SER A 102 9.70 5.95 10.75
N LEU A 103 10.05 4.91 11.52
CA LEU A 103 10.70 3.71 11.00
C LEU A 103 9.78 2.90 10.08
N LEU A 104 8.51 2.73 10.49
CA LEU A 104 7.53 2.02 9.67
C LEU A 104 7.32 2.72 8.32
N GLU A 105 7.19 4.05 8.31
CA GLU A 105 6.98 4.80 7.08
C GLU A 105 8.21 4.76 6.14
N SER A 106 9.41 4.72 6.70
CA SER A 106 10.64 4.58 5.93
C SER A 106 10.69 3.21 5.21
N ALA A 107 10.27 2.14 5.89
CA ALA A 107 10.18 0.81 5.30
C ALA A 107 9.08 0.73 4.23
N THR A 108 7.89 1.31 4.49
CA THR A 108 6.82 1.36 3.48
C THR A 108 7.25 2.14 2.25
N ARG A 109 8.03 3.23 2.41
CA ARG A 109 8.48 4.04 1.28
C ARG A 109 9.28 3.26 0.26
N ILE A 110 10.18 2.38 0.71
CA ILE A 110 10.96 1.51 -0.17
C ILE A 110 10.01 0.60 -0.96
N SER A 111 9.08 -0.07 -0.27
CA SER A 111 8.11 -0.96 -0.90
C SER A 111 7.20 -0.25 -1.91
N ASN A 112 6.72 0.95 -1.59
CA ASN A 112 5.86 1.75 -2.47
C ASN A 112 6.60 2.25 -3.72
N LYS A 113 7.88 2.63 -3.59
CA LYS A 113 8.72 2.99 -4.75
C LYS A 113 8.98 1.79 -5.66
N ILE A 114 9.24 0.61 -5.10
CA ILE A 114 9.37 -0.64 -5.87
C ILE A 114 8.06 -0.94 -6.62
N PHE A 115 6.92 -0.83 -5.94
CA PHE A 115 5.62 -1.02 -6.56
C PHE A 115 5.39 -0.01 -7.71
N GLN A 116 5.68 1.29 -7.51
CA GLN A 116 5.57 2.30 -8.55
C GLN A 116 6.44 1.95 -9.78
N ALA A 117 7.70 1.58 -9.56
CA ALA A 117 8.60 1.19 -10.64
C ALA A 117 8.07 -0.03 -11.41
N ARG A 118 7.57 -1.05 -10.68
CA ARG A 118 7.00 -2.25 -11.28
C ARG A 118 5.71 -1.96 -12.05
N TYR A 119 4.81 -1.15 -11.51
CA TYR A 119 3.57 -0.72 -12.16
C TYR A 119 3.87 0.00 -13.49
N LYS A 120 4.78 0.99 -13.46
CA LYS A 120 5.21 1.71 -14.67
C LYS A 120 5.88 0.79 -15.68
N ALA A 121 6.77 -0.10 -15.25
CA ALA A 121 7.43 -1.08 -16.12
C ALA A 121 6.46 -2.08 -16.78
N LYS A 122 5.26 -2.25 -16.23
CA LYS A 122 4.18 -3.06 -16.82
C LYS A 122 3.23 -2.26 -17.71
N GLY A 123 3.51 -0.98 -17.97
CA GLY A 123 2.68 -0.11 -18.81
C GLY A 123 1.55 0.60 -18.05
N GLY A 124 1.62 0.62 -16.72
CA GLY A 124 0.62 1.26 -15.89
C GLY A 124 0.57 2.78 -16.09
N HIS A 125 -0.63 3.28 -16.35
CA HIS A 125 -0.88 4.67 -16.72
C HIS A 125 -2.10 5.31 -16.04
N ASN A 126 -2.80 4.57 -15.16
CA ASN A 126 -4.00 5.04 -14.46
C ASN A 126 -3.78 5.15 -12.93
N GLY A 127 -2.60 5.64 -12.53
CA GLY A 127 -2.21 5.71 -11.12
C GLY A 127 -1.70 7.08 -10.69
N VAL A 128 -2.11 7.50 -9.49
CA VAL A 128 -1.57 8.65 -8.76
C VAL A 128 -0.59 8.13 -7.71
N PHE A 129 0.61 8.71 -7.65
CA PHE A 129 1.65 8.33 -6.69
C PHE A 129 2.12 9.56 -5.90
N ASN A 130 1.76 9.61 -4.62
CA ASN A 130 2.02 10.72 -3.71
C ASN A 130 3.11 10.35 -2.71
N PHE A 131 4.37 10.66 -3.02
CA PHE A 131 5.54 10.31 -2.20
C PHE A 131 6.29 11.56 -1.70
N PRO A 132 5.64 12.44 -0.92
CA PRO A 132 6.23 13.71 -0.54
C PRO A 132 7.45 13.54 0.38
N ALA A 133 8.13 14.66 0.65
CA ALA A 133 9.32 14.74 1.51
C ALA A 133 8.98 14.97 3.00
N ASN A 134 7.71 14.85 3.35
CA ASN A 134 7.14 14.82 4.70
C ASN A 134 6.24 13.59 4.83
N GLY A 135 5.64 13.38 6.01
CA GLY A 135 4.69 12.30 6.24
C GLY A 135 5.22 11.21 7.15
N THR A 136 4.41 10.89 8.16
CA THR A 136 4.60 9.78 9.12
C THR A 136 3.46 8.77 9.00
N HIS A 137 3.62 7.60 9.61
CA HIS A 137 2.64 6.51 9.59
C HIS A 137 1.43 6.79 10.51
N THR A 138 0.67 7.87 10.24
CA THR A 138 -0.36 8.36 11.17
C THR A 138 -1.66 8.81 10.50
N TRP A 139 -2.73 8.85 11.31
CA TRP A 139 -4.08 9.21 10.89
C TRP A 139 -4.19 10.61 10.27
N SER A 140 -3.41 11.58 10.75
CA SER A 140 -3.45 12.94 10.21
C SER A 140 -3.12 12.96 8.71
N TYR A 141 -2.07 12.24 8.31
CA TYR A 141 -1.68 12.14 6.91
C TYR A 141 -2.67 11.33 6.08
N TRP A 142 -3.17 10.20 6.61
CA TRP A 142 -4.18 9.40 5.90
C TRP A 142 -5.50 10.17 5.73
N GLY A 143 -5.91 10.95 6.73
CA GLY A 143 -7.06 11.84 6.66
C GLY A 143 -6.88 12.93 5.59
N ALA A 144 -5.71 13.56 5.53
CA ALA A 144 -5.39 14.53 4.48
C ALA A 144 -5.44 13.90 3.07
N GLN A 145 -4.94 12.68 2.91
CA GLN A 145 -5.02 11.95 1.64
C GLN A 145 -6.44 11.57 1.25
N LEU A 146 -7.28 11.17 2.21
CA LEU A 146 -8.70 10.90 1.98
C LEU A 146 -9.42 12.14 1.44
N GLN A 147 -9.17 13.31 2.01
CA GLN A 147 -9.73 14.58 1.52
C GLN A 147 -9.19 14.92 0.12
N ALA A 148 -7.89 14.75 -0.10
CA ALA A 148 -7.25 15.04 -1.38
C ALA A 148 -7.75 14.14 -2.52
N MET A 149 -8.05 12.86 -2.25
CA MET A 149 -8.50 11.92 -3.26
C MET A 149 -9.99 12.02 -3.59
N LEU A 150 -10.79 12.75 -2.81
CA LEU A 150 -12.25 12.76 -2.97
C LEU A 150 -12.72 13.21 -4.38
N PRO A 151 -12.19 14.29 -4.98
CA PRO A 151 -12.57 14.66 -6.35
C PRO A 151 -12.18 13.59 -7.39
N ASP A 152 -11.00 12.98 -7.22
CA ASP A 152 -10.48 11.91 -8.09
C ASP A 152 -11.37 10.67 -8.04
N LEU A 153 -11.76 10.27 -6.83
CA LEU A 153 -12.66 9.15 -6.57
C LEU A 153 -14.03 9.37 -7.24
N ARG A 154 -14.62 10.56 -7.07
CA ARG A 154 -15.92 10.89 -7.69
C ARG A 154 -15.86 10.82 -9.22
N GLN A 155 -14.79 11.36 -9.81
CA GLN A 155 -14.59 11.29 -11.25
C GLN A 155 -14.45 9.83 -11.74
N ALA A 156 -13.63 9.03 -11.06
CA ALA A 156 -13.38 7.64 -11.44
C ALA A 156 -14.62 6.75 -11.30
N LEU A 157 -15.52 7.07 -10.37
CA LEU A 157 -16.77 6.33 -10.15
C LEU A 157 -17.97 6.91 -10.93
N GLY A 158 -17.79 7.99 -11.70
CA GLY A 158 -18.86 8.62 -12.48
C GLY A 158 -19.89 9.36 -11.64
N THR A 159 -19.50 9.88 -10.46
CA THR A 159 -20.36 10.63 -9.52
C THR A 159 -19.91 12.08 -9.33
N ALA A 160 -19.14 12.59 -10.29
CA ALA A 160 -18.71 13.98 -10.35
C ALA A 160 -19.92 14.91 -10.50
#